data_AF-A0A933VL68-F1
#
_entry.id   AF-A0A933VL68-F1
#
_cell.length_a   1.000
_cell.length_b   1.000
_cell.length_c   1.000
_cell.angle_alpha   90.00
_cell.angle_beta   90.00
_cell.angle_gamma   90.00
#
_symmetry.space_group_name_H-M   'P 1'
#
loop_
_entity.id
_entity.type
_entity.pdbx_description
1 polymer ?
#
loop_
_entity_poly.entity_id
_entity_poly.type
_entity_poly.pdbx_seq_one_letter_code
_entity_poly.pdbx_strand_id
1 'polypeptide(L)'
;MFEVKKIDDKIRWNNFLLNQPTQTGIFLQSAEWLDFQEIIRHKTLRLGLVDESDALQAVSGIVENILPLSKKYFYIPRGPVMNYELGIKNYEFLIEEILKIAKKEKTFFLRIEPINQNLKSEILNL
;
A
#
# COMPACT_ATOMS: atom_id res chain seq x y z
N MET A 1 -7.97 16.87 -7.41
CA MET A 1 -8.75 15.65 -7.11
C MET A 1 -7.77 14.49 -7.11
N PHE A 2 -7.83 13.60 -6.13
CA PHE A 2 -6.97 12.44 -6.07
C PHE A 2 -7.69 11.21 -6.62
N GLU A 3 -6.93 10.29 -7.20
CA GLU A 3 -7.44 9.03 -7.73
C GLU A 3 -6.53 7.88 -7.29
N VAL A 4 -7.13 6.74 -6.92
CA VAL A 4 -6.38 5.51 -6.62
C VAL A 4 -6.39 4.61 -7.84
N LYS A 5 -5.20 4.22 -8.32
CA LYS A 5 -5.00 3.39 -9.51
C LYS A 5 -4.09 2.20 -9.20
N LYS A 6 -4.18 1.16 -10.04
CA LYS A 6 -3.14 0.13 -10.08
C LYS A 6 -1.90 0.68 -10.78
N ILE A 7 -0.74 0.39 -10.24
CA ILE A 7 0.55 0.84 -10.79
C ILE A 7 1.39 -0.39 -11.16
N ASP A 8 1.34 -0.76 -12.45
CA ASP A 8 2.10 -1.89 -12.97
C ASP A 8 3.52 -1.49 -13.40
N ASP A 9 3.77 -0.20 -13.62
CA ASP A 9 5.10 0.33 -13.93
C ASP A 9 6.01 0.28 -12.69
N LYS A 10 6.85 -0.75 -12.64
CA LYS A 10 7.82 -1.01 -11.57
C LYS A 10 8.87 0.08 -11.43
N ILE A 11 9.28 0.70 -12.54
CA ILE A 11 10.30 1.74 -12.52
C ILE A 11 9.71 2.99 -11.87
N ARG A 12 8.51 3.41 -12.30
CA ARG A 12 7.78 4.51 -11.69
C ARG A 12 7.52 4.28 -10.19
N TRP A 13 7.10 3.07 -9.84
CA TRP A 13 6.87 2.66 -8.45
C TRP A 13 8.13 2.76 -7.59
N ASN A 14 9.23 2.15 -8.02
CA ASN A 14 10.49 2.16 -7.28
C ASN A 14 11.11 3.56 -7.22
N ASN A 15 11.00 4.36 -8.27
CA ASN A 15 11.43 5.76 -8.25
C ASN A 15 10.67 6.57 -7.19
N PHE A 16 9.36 6.34 -7.03
CA PHE A 16 8.61 6.98 -5.94
C PHE A 16 9.17 6.59 -4.57
N LEU A 17 9.44 5.29 -4.33
CA LEU A 17 9.99 4.80 -3.06
C LEU A 17 11.39 5.35 -2.77
N LEU A 18 12.28 5.39 -3.76
CA LEU A 18 13.64 5.90 -3.60
C LEU A 18 13.70 7.39 -3.25
N ASN A 19 12.68 8.16 -3.65
CA ASN A 19 12.56 9.58 -3.32
C ASN A 19 11.94 9.86 -1.94
N GLN A 20 11.64 8.83 -1.15
CA GLN A 20 11.08 9.03 0.19
C GLN A 20 12.17 9.37 1.22
N PRO A 21 11.86 10.23 2.20
CA PRO A 21 12.84 10.65 3.21
C PRO A 21 13.31 9.50 4.11
N THR A 22 12.45 8.50 4.35
CA THR A 22 12.78 7.32 5.15
C THR A 22 12.92 6.09 4.26
N GLN A 23 14.13 5.53 4.22
CA GLN A 23 14.42 4.30 3.46
C GLN A 23 14.37 3.03 4.32
N THR A 24 14.34 3.15 5.65
CA THR A 24 14.29 1.99 6.56
C THR A 24 13.00 1.20 6.36
N GLY A 25 13.13 -0.08 5.97
CA GLY A 25 11.99 -0.99 5.76
C GLY A 25 11.23 -0.80 4.45
N ILE A 26 11.56 0.22 3.66
CA ILE A 26 10.87 0.54 2.39
C ILE A 26 11.03 -0.54 1.33
N PHE A 27 12.09 -1.36 1.44
CA PHE A 27 12.31 -2.53 0.59
C PHE A 27 11.09 -3.46 0.53
N LEU A 28 10.35 -3.62 1.65
CA LEU A 28 9.16 -4.47 1.68
C LEU A 28 7.97 -3.91 0.88
N GLN A 29 8.11 -2.69 0.37
CA GLN A 29 7.17 -2.09 -0.56
C GLN A 29 7.70 -2.07 -1.99
N SER A 30 8.93 -2.51 -2.27
CA SER A 30 9.51 -2.47 -3.63
C SER A 30 8.78 -3.40 -4.60
N ALA A 31 8.91 -3.10 -5.89
CA ALA A 31 8.36 -3.95 -6.93
C ALA A 31 8.92 -5.38 -6.85
N GLU A 32 10.21 -5.53 -6.59
CA GLU A 32 10.92 -6.80 -6.47
C GLU A 32 10.42 -7.63 -5.28
N TRP A 33 10.14 -6.98 -4.14
CA TRP A 33 9.56 -7.68 -3.00
C TRP A 33 8.17 -8.23 -3.33
N LEU A 34 7.33 -7.44 -3.98
CA LEU A 34 5.99 -7.89 -4.39
C LEU A 34 6.06 -8.99 -5.46
N ASP A 35 6.97 -8.88 -6.44
CA ASP A 35 7.21 -9.95 -7.40
C ASP A 35 7.67 -11.25 -6.71
N PHE A 36 8.55 -11.13 -5.72
CA PHE A 36 9.00 -12.28 -4.93
C PHE A 36 7.83 -12.95 -4.20
N GLN A 37 6.90 -12.18 -3.64
CA GLN A 37 5.68 -12.72 -3.01
C GLN A 37 4.83 -13.51 -4.01
N GLU A 38 4.72 -13.05 -5.27
CA GLU A 38 4.03 -13.78 -6.33
C GLU A 38 4.71 -15.10 -6.69
N ILE A 39 6.05 -15.11 -6.73
CA ILE A 39 6.83 -16.33 -6.97
C ILE A 39 6.51 -17.40 -5.91
N ILE A 40 6.40 -16.99 -4.65
CA ILE A 40 6.03 -17.88 -3.54
C ILE A 40 4.50 -18.05 -3.37
N ARG A 41 3.73 -17.77 -4.43
CA ARG A 41 2.28 -18.03 -4.58
C ARG A 41 1.34 -17.14 -3.78
N HIS A 42 1.80 -16.01 -3.24
CA HIS A 42 0.90 -14.97 -2.79
C HIS A 42 0.34 -14.19 -3.98
N LYS A 43 -0.84 -13.59 -3.83
CA LYS A 43 -1.29 -12.55 -4.77
C LYS A 43 -0.84 -11.21 -4.25
N THR A 44 -0.43 -10.30 -5.14
CA THR A 44 -0.09 -8.94 -4.75
C THR A 44 -0.94 -7.89 -5.46
N LEU A 45 -1.03 -6.71 -4.86
CA LEU A 45 -1.62 -5.52 -5.47
C LEU A 45 -0.66 -4.35 -5.27
N ARG A 46 -0.46 -3.57 -6.33
CA ARG A 46 0.28 -2.31 -6.31
C ARG A 46 -0.71 -1.17 -6.53
N LEU A 47 -1.11 -0.50 -5.45
CA LEU A 47 -2.02 0.65 -5.54
C LEU A 47 -1.24 1.94 -5.34
N GLY A 48 -1.50 2.92 -6.19
CA GLY A 48 -0.95 4.27 -6.10
C GLY A 48 -2.06 5.30 -6.01
N LEU A 49 -1.88 6.28 -5.14
CA LEU A 49 -2.67 7.50 -5.12
C LEU A 49 -1.98 8.52 -6.03
N VAL A 50 -2.71 9.03 -7.03
CA VAL A 50 -2.20 10.06 -7.95
C VAL A 50 -3.01 11.34 -7.84
N ASP A 51 -2.36 12.47 -8.13
CA ASP A 51 -3.04 13.76 -8.29
C ASP A 51 -3.53 14.00 -9.73
N GLU A 52 -4.04 15.20 -10.00
CA GLU A 52 -4.58 15.61 -11.30
C GLU A 52 -3.53 15.59 -12.44
N SER A 53 -2.25 15.69 -12.10
CA SER A 53 -1.14 15.61 -13.05
C SER A 53 -0.64 14.18 -13.28
N ASP A 54 -1.31 13.19 -12.70
CA ASP A 54 -0.88 11.80 -12.61
C ASP A 54 0.45 11.64 -11.82
N ALA A 55 0.82 12.58 -10.95
CA ALA A 55 1.99 12.39 -10.10
C ALA A 55 1.64 11.47 -8.91
N LEU A 56 2.52 10.52 -8.59
CA LEU A 56 2.34 9.61 -7.45
C LEU A 56 2.52 10.37 -6.14
N GLN A 57 1.53 10.24 -5.26
CA GLN A 57 1.50 10.89 -3.95
C GLN A 57 1.58 9.88 -2.79
N ALA A 58 1.11 8.66 -3.01
CA ALA A 58 1.30 7.55 -2.10
C ALA A 58 1.27 6.22 -2.86
N VAL A 59 1.88 5.18 -2.28
CA VAL A 59 1.84 3.81 -2.78
C VAL A 59 1.58 2.82 -1.66
N SER A 60 0.89 1.73 -1.98
CA SER A 60 0.65 0.61 -1.08
C SER A 60 0.78 -0.71 -1.82
N GLY A 61 1.87 -1.41 -1.53
CA GLY A 61 2.09 -2.81 -1.86
C GLY A 61 1.35 -3.69 -0.86
N ILE A 62 0.43 -4.50 -1.37
CA ILE A 62 -0.47 -5.34 -0.58
C ILE A 62 -0.20 -6.80 -0.94
N VAL A 63 -0.06 -7.66 0.06
CA VAL A 63 0.13 -9.10 -0.09
C VAL A 63 -1.08 -9.83 0.47
N GLU A 64 -1.74 -10.62 -0.37
CA GLU A 64 -2.83 -11.52 0.02
C GLU A 64 -2.25 -12.78 0.66
N ASN A 65 -2.65 -13.03 1.91
CA ASN A 65 -2.25 -14.22 2.65
C ASN A 65 -3.46 -15.12 2.89
N ILE A 66 -3.31 -16.40 2.58
CA ILE A 66 -4.35 -17.41 2.77
C ILE A 66 -4.20 -18.01 4.18
N LEU A 67 -5.33 -18.14 4.86
CA LEU A 67 -5.47 -18.77 6.17
C LEU A 67 -6.20 -20.12 6.02
N PRO A 68 -6.15 -20.98 7.04
CA PRO A 68 -7.04 -22.14 7.11
C PRO A 68 -8.51 -21.75 6.91
N LEU A 69 -9.31 -22.71 6.43
CA LEU A 69 -10.74 -22.55 6.15
C LEU A 69 -11.02 -21.54 5.02
N SER A 70 -10.12 -21.45 4.04
CA SER A 70 -10.25 -20.57 2.86
C SER A 70 -10.46 -19.09 3.19
N LYS A 71 -10.09 -18.67 4.41
CA LYS A 71 -10.04 -17.26 4.79
C LYS A 71 -8.78 -16.64 4.19
N LYS A 72 -8.79 -15.31 4.06
CA LYS A 72 -7.60 -14.56 3.65
C LYS A 72 -7.52 -13.23 4.37
N TYR A 73 -6.32 -12.69 4.49
CA TYR A 73 -6.09 -11.33 4.99
C TYR A 73 -5.17 -10.57 4.04
N PHE A 74 -5.29 -9.25 4.05
CA PHE A 74 -4.38 -8.38 3.33
C PHE A 74 -3.30 -7.89 4.27
N TYR A 75 -2.05 -7.97 3.80
CA TYR A 75 -0.89 -7.53 4.54
C TYR A 75 -0.20 -6.39 3.80
N ILE A 76 0.03 -5.29 4.51
CA ILE A 76 0.71 -4.10 3.99
C ILE A 76 2.00 -3.92 4.83
N PRO A 77 3.10 -4.59 4.43
CA PRO A 77 4.35 -4.55 5.17
C PRO A 77 5.03 -3.19 5.00
N ARG A 78 5.33 -2.48 6.10
CA ARG A 78 6.04 -1.19 6.05
C ARG A 78 5.38 -0.21 5.09
N GLY A 79 4.05 -0.12 5.13
CA GLY A 79 3.29 0.78 4.27
C GLY A 79 1.93 1.14 4.85
N PRO A 80 1.09 1.89 4.11
CA PRO A 80 1.42 2.58 2.86
C PRO A 80 2.57 3.58 3.00
N VAL A 81 3.21 3.91 1.87
CA VAL A 81 4.30 4.88 1.78
C VAL A 81 3.75 6.14 1.11
N MET A 82 3.94 7.30 1.72
CA MET A 82 3.35 8.54 1.25
C MET A 82 4.36 9.69 1.25
N ASN A 83 4.14 10.64 0.33
CA ASN A 83 4.81 11.93 0.41
C ASN A 83 4.21 12.74 1.59
N TYR A 84 4.96 12.82 2.68
CA TYR A 84 4.51 13.45 3.93
C TYR A 84 4.34 14.96 3.84
N GLU A 85 4.87 15.61 2.81
CA GLU A 85 4.68 17.05 2.59
C GLU A 85 3.22 17.41 2.27
N LEU A 86 2.42 16.43 1.86
CA LEU A 86 1.05 16.63 1.39
C LEU A 86 -0.03 16.37 2.45
N GLY A 87 0.36 15.97 3.66
CA GLY A 87 -0.54 15.81 4.80
C GLY A 87 -1.44 14.58 4.78
N ILE A 88 -2.17 14.41 5.89
CA ILE A 88 -2.88 13.18 6.29
C ILE A 88 -4.10 12.89 5.42
N LYS A 89 -4.81 13.91 4.92
CA LYS A 89 -6.08 13.74 4.18
C LYS A 89 -5.95 12.86 2.93
N ASN A 90 -4.77 12.82 2.32
CA ASN A 90 -4.52 12.01 1.12
C ASN A 90 -4.41 10.52 1.45
N TYR A 91 -4.01 10.20 2.69
CA TYR A 91 -3.92 8.84 3.19
C TYR A 91 -5.29 8.17 3.27
N GLU A 92 -6.31 8.91 3.72
CA GLU A 92 -7.67 8.41 3.93
C GLU A 92 -8.24 7.84 2.63
N PHE A 93 -8.09 8.54 1.51
CA PHE A 93 -8.54 8.05 0.19
C PHE A 93 -7.93 6.71 -0.20
N LEU A 94 -6.62 6.53 0.03
CA LEU A 94 -5.95 5.28 -0.31
C LEU A 94 -6.43 4.14 0.59
N ILE A 95 -6.56 4.37 1.90
CA ILE A 95 -7.06 3.37 2.84
C ILE A 95 -8.51 3.01 2.57
N GLU A 96 -9.39 3.99 2.30
CA GLU A 96 -10.78 3.74 1.94
C GLU A 96 -10.89 2.84 0.71
N GLU A 97 -10.08 3.10 -0.32
CA GLU A 97 -10.08 2.26 -1.52
C GLU A 97 -9.57 0.85 -1.23
N ILE A 98 -8.52 0.71 -0.43
CA ILE A 98 -8.03 -0.59 0.03
C ILE A 98 -9.12 -1.34 0.81
N LEU A 99 -9.88 -0.67 1.66
CA LEU A 99 -11.00 -1.25 2.41
C LEU A 99 -12.13 -1.69 1.48
N LYS A 100 -12.46 -0.91 0.44
CA LYS A 100 -13.44 -1.31 -0.59
C LYS A 100 -12.99 -2.58 -1.32
N ILE A 101 -11.72 -2.64 -1.73
CA ILE A 101 -11.14 -3.82 -2.39
C ILE A 101 -11.15 -5.01 -1.42
N ALA A 102 -10.73 -4.84 -0.17
CA ALA A 102 -10.73 -5.88 0.85
C ALA A 102 -12.13 -6.46 1.09
N LYS A 103 -13.16 -5.60 1.17
CA LYS A 103 -14.57 -6.03 1.28
C LYS A 103 -15.01 -6.84 0.06
N LYS A 104 -14.73 -6.35 -1.16
CA LYS A 104 -15.05 -7.05 -2.41
C LYS A 104 -14.38 -8.43 -2.48
N GLU A 105 -13.13 -8.50 -2.03
CA GLU A 105 -12.32 -9.71 -1.99
C GLU A 105 -12.65 -10.64 -0.81
N LYS A 106 -13.56 -10.26 0.11
CA LYS A 106 -13.91 -11.03 1.33
C LYS A 106 -12.69 -11.28 2.23
N THR A 107 -11.80 -10.30 2.30
CA THR A 107 -10.67 -10.28 3.21
C THR A 107 -11.15 -10.20 4.66
N PHE A 108 -10.63 -11.05 5.54
CA PHE A 108 -11.08 -11.20 6.93
C PHE A 108 -10.61 -10.07 7.84
N PHE A 109 -9.37 -9.59 7.65
CA PHE A 109 -8.83 -8.39 8.29
C PHE A 109 -7.71 -7.79 7.42
N LEU A 110 -7.33 -6.55 7.74
CA LEU A 110 -6.16 -5.90 7.17
C LEU A 110 -5.07 -5.85 8.26
N ARG A 111 -3.86 -6.27 7.92
CA ARG A 111 -2.68 -6.08 8.75
C ARG A 111 -1.82 -4.99 8.11
N ILE A 112 -1.71 -3.86 8.79
CA ILE A 112 -0.94 -2.70 8.30
C ILE A 112 0.21 -2.46 9.26
N GLU A 113 1.42 -2.34 8.73
CA GLU A 113 2.62 -2.01 9.49
C GLU A 113 3.18 -0.68 8.96
N PRO A 114 2.73 0.48 9.44
CA PRO A 114 3.20 1.76 8.91
C PRO A 114 4.68 1.99 9.22
N ILE A 115 5.40 2.67 8.30
CA ILE A 115 6.79 3.09 8.53
C ILE A 115 6.86 4.18 9.60
N ASN A 116 5.89 5.10 9.60
CA ASN A 116 5.86 6.25 10.51
C ASN A 116 4.91 6.00 11.69
N GLN A 117 5.34 6.36 12.91
CA GLN A 117 4.53 6.22 14.12
C GLN A 117 3.32 7.15 14.14
N ASN A 118 3.40 8.35 13.55
CA ASN A 118 2.27 9.28 13.48
C ASN A 118 1.13 8.71 12.63
N LEU A 119 1.49 8.00 11.55
CA LEU A 119 0.53 7.31 10.69
C LEU A 119 -0.20 6.19 11.43
N LYS A 120 0.47 5.53 12.38
CA LYS A 120 -0.14 4.48 13.20
C LYS A 120 -1.32 5.01 14.02
N SER A 121 -1.20 6.19 14.63
CA SER A 121 -2.30 6.80 15.38
C SER A 121 -3.47 7.19 14.49
N GLU A 122 -3.21 7.63 13.27
CA GLU A 122 -4.25 8.04 12.32
C GLU A 122 -5.06 6.85 11.80
N ILE A 123 -4.39 5.73 11.46
CA ILE A 123 -5.06 4.48 11.04
C ILE A 123 -6.06 3.99 12.07
N LEU A 124 -5.75 4.14 13.36
CA LEU A 124 -6.62 3.68 14.45
C LEU A 124 -7.90 4.53 14.60
N ASN A 125 -7.94 5.72 13.98
CA ASN A 125 -9.05 6.66 14.06
C ASN A 125 -9.94 6.66 12.79
N LEU A 126 -9.57 5.88 11.77
CA LEU A 126 -10.36 5.65 10.54
C LEU A 126 -11.33 4.47 10.72
#